data_AF-A0A7T2TF67-F1
#
_entry.id   AF-A0A7T2TF67-F1
#
_cell.length_a   1.000
_cell.length_b   1.000
_cell.length_c   1.000
_cell.angle_alpha   90.00
_cell.angle_beta   90.00
_cell.angle_gamma   90.00
#
_symmetry.space_group_name_H-M   'P 1'
#
loop_
_entity.id
_entity.type
_entity.pdbx_description
1 polymer ?
#
loop_
_entity_poly.entity_id
_entity_poly.type
_entity_poly.pdbx_seq_one_letter_code
_entity_poly.pdbx_strand_id
1 'polypeptide(L)'
;MSLTVDEQIDLSLGSGAGSGAGLMPVALYLSPLFASILGIQTTLRLRGEVTSGRAEAILSRPVARSRWLLAYAITGALAALAVLIAFGLGLGIAQIDTDPGSFGVLAVAGALRSPAAWVFIALTTLLLATIPRAAAAIAFIVLGAFQALEFTVEFRLVPPEALYTSPFALIPQLPDGEPHTWQTILLILIAAALAAVATRSIRHQDIH
;
A
#
# COMPACT_ATOMS: atom_id res chain seq x y z
N MET A 1 -21.14 27.63 -37.11
CA MET A 1 -19.75 27.49 -37.62
C MET A 1 -19.22 26.20 -37.04
N SER A 2 -19.37 25.10 -37.77
CA SER A 2 -18.95 23.75 -37.35
C SER A 2 -17.43 23.66 -37.45
N LEU A 3 -16.76 23.44 -36.32
CA LEU A 3 -15.32 23.16 -36.28
C LEU A 3 -15.04 21.91 -37.10
N THR A 4 -13.94 21.90 -37.86
CA THR A 4 -13.56 20.75 -38.69
C THR A 4 -13.09 19.60 -37.80
N VAL A 5 -13.20 18.35 -38.27
CA VAL A 5 -12.83 17.15 -37.51
C VAL A 5 -11.39 17.23 -36.98
N ASP A 6 -10.48 17.86 -37.72
CA ASP A 6 -9.10 18.10 -37.28
C ASP A 6 -9.00 19.09 -36.11
N GLU A 7 -9.83 20.14 -36.11
CA GLU A 7 -9.91 21.12 -35.02
C GLU A 7 -10.54 20.50 -33.76
N GLN A 8 -11.44 19.52 -33.94
CA GLN A 8 -12.02 18.70 -32.86
C GLN A 8 -11.01 17.69 -32.29
N ILE A 9 -10.16 17.12 -33.15
CA ILE A 9 -9.06 16.22 -32.74
C ILE A 9 -8.01 17.03 -31.97
N ASP A 10 -7.58 18.19 -32.45
CA ASP A 10 -6.65 19.08 -31.75
C ASP A 10 -7.22 19.64 -30.43
N LEU A 11 -8.52 19.94 -30.36
CA LEU A 11 -9.20 20.30 -29.11
C LEU A 11 -9.27 19.12 -28.13
N SER A 12 -9.47 17.89 -28.61
CA SER A 12 -9.49 16.69 -27.76
C SER A 12 -8.10 16.28 -27.27
N LEU A 13 -7.07 16.47 -28.11
CA LEU A 13 -5.67 16.21 -27.77
C LEU A 13 -5.09 17.33 -26.90
N GLY A 14 -5.50 18.58 -27.12
CA GLY A 14 -5.07 19.75 -26.33
C GLY A 14 -5.72 19.85 -24.95
N SER A 15 -6.94 19.33 -24.76
CA SER A 15 -7.66 19.43 -23.47
C SER A 15 -7.51 18.23 -22.56
N GLY A 16 -7.11 17.06 -23.07
CA GLY A 16 -6.97 15.82 -22.27
C GLY A 16 -5.55 15.25 -22.19
N ALA A 17 -4.70 15.45 -23.22
CA ALA A 17 -3.37 14.86 -23.25
C ALA A 17 -2.28 15.76 -22.63
N GLY A 18 -2.59 17.04 -22.37
CA GLY A 18 -1.68 18.03 -21.77
C GLY A 18 -1.98 18.42 -20.32
N SER A 19 -3.09 17.97 -19.75
CA SER A 19 -3.51 18.34 -18.40
C SER A 19 -3.18 17.24 -17.40
N GLY A 20 -2.34 17.51 -16.40
CA GLY A 20 -2.03 16.58 -15.30
C GLY A 20 -3.26 16.03 -14.54
N ALA A 21 -4.46 16.55 -14.83
CA ALA A 21 -5.76 16.09 -14.34
C ALA A 21 -6.04 14.61 -14.59
N GLY A 22 -5.61 14.03 -15.73
CA GLY A 22 -5.82 12.59 -16.00
C GLY A 22 -4.81 11.68 -15.30
N LEU A 23 -3.57 12.14 -15.16
CA LEU A 23 -2.47 11.37 -14.58
C LEU A 23 -2.53 11.33 -13.04
N MET A 24 -3.05 12.39 -12.41
CA MET A 24 -3.13 12.55 -10.97
C MET A 24 -3.97 11.45 -10.28
N PRO A 25 -5.22 11.17 -10.71
CA PRO A 25 -6.01 10.06 -10.15
C PRO A 25 -5.32 8.70 -10.30
N VAL A 26 -4.70 8.45 -11.47
CA VAL A 26 -3.96 7.20 -11.72
C VAL A 26 -2.73 7.08 -10.82
N ALA A 27 -2.00 8.17 -10.62
CA ALA A 27 -0.85 8.22 -9.73
C ALA A 27 -1.27 7.93 -8.28
N LEU A 28 -2.34 8.57 -7.79
CA LEU A 28 -2.89 8.32 -6.47
C LEU A 28 -3.39 6.88 -6.31
N TYR A 29 -4.03 6.34 -7.33
CA TYR A 29 -4.53 4.97 -7.39
C TYR A 29 -3.40 3.93 -7.26
N LEU A 30 -2.27 4.14 -7.95
CA LEU A 30 -1.13 3.23 -7.91
C LEU A 30 -0.21 3.45 -6.69
N SER A 31 -0.27 4.60 -6.02
CA SER A 31 0.56 4.90 -4.87
C SER A 31 0.53 3.86 -3.72
N PRO A 32 -0.61 3.30 -3.29
CA PRO A 32 -0.64 2.27 -2.24
C PRO A 32 0.01 0.94 -2.66
N LEU A 33 0.06 0.61 -3.96
CA LEU A 33 0.81 -0.55 -4.45
C LEU A 33 2.30 -0.38 -4.15
N PHE A 34 2.89 0.76 -4.51
CA PHE A 34 4.31 1.04 -4.25
C PHE A 34 4.61 1.10 -2.75
N ALA A 35 3.72 1.70 -1.96
CA ALA A 35 3.85 1.72 -0.51
C ALA A 35 3.80 0.31 0.10
N SER A 36 2.94 -0.57 -0.43
CA SER A 36 2.88 -1.98 -0.02
C SER A 36 4.17 -2.71 -0.35
N ILE A 37 4.71 -2.54 -1.56
CA ILE A 37 6.00 -3.12 -1.97
C ILE A 37 7.12 -2.66 -1.03
N LEU A 38 7.21 -1.36 -0.74
CA LEU A 38 8.21 -0.80 0.17
C LEU A 38 8.08 -1.40 1.58
N GLY A 39 6.85 -1.48 2.09
CA GLY A 39 6.55 -2.05 3.40
C GLY A 39 6.91 -3.54 3.50
N ILE A 40 6.53 -4.33 2.50
CA ILE A 40 6.90 -5.75 2.39
C ILE A 40 8.42 -5.90 2.38
N GLN A 41 9.13 -5.16 1.51
CA GLN A 41 10.59 -5.25 1.41
C GLN A 41 11.27 -4.86 2.71
N THR A 42 10.82 -3.77 3.36
CA THR A 42 11.35 -3.33 4.66
C THR A 42 11.16 -4.43 5.70
N THR A 43 9.99 -5.04 5.75
CA THR A 43 9.67 -6.11 6.71
C THR A 43 10.51 -7.37 6.45
N LEU A 44 10.71 -7.75 5.18
CA LEU A 44 11.55 -8.88 4.79
C LEU A 44 13.04 -8.64 5.05
N ARG A 45 13.48 -7.38 5.13
CA ARG A 45 14.88 -6.99 5.37
C ARG A 45 15.45 -7.56 6.67
N LEU A 46 14.59 -7.80 7.66
CA LEU A 46 14.90 -8.57 8.87
C LEU A 46 15.68 -9.86 8.57
N ARG A 47 15.29 -10.59 7.51
CA ARG A 47 15.93 -11.87 7.16
C ARG A 47 17.39 -11.68 6.73
N GLY A 48 17.67 -10.60 5.98
CA GLY A 48 19.02 -10.29 5.49
C GLY A 48 20.00 -9.96 6.62
N GLU A 49 19.52 -9.32 7.69
CA GLU A 49 20.34 -9.02 8.87
C GLU A 49 20.62 -10.26 9.73
N VAL A 50 19.66 -11.20 9.79
CA VAL A 50 19.87 -12.48 10.50
C VAL A 50 20.82 -13.40 9.73
N THR A 51 20.75 -13.45 8.41
CA THR A 51 21.63 -14.32 7.58
C THR A 51 23.05 -13.79 7.41
N SER A 52 23.30 -12.50 7.65
CA SER A 52 24.62 -11.87 7.47
C SER A 52 25.54 -12.01 8.69
N GLY A 53 25.21 -12.87 9.66
CA GLY A 53 26.06 -13.20 10.80
C GLY A 53 26.13 -12.14 11.90
N ARG A 54 25.53 -10.94 11.72
CA ARG A 54 25.48 -9.88 12.74
C ARG A 54 24.59 -10.23 13.96
N ALA A 55 23.81 -11.30 13.86
CA ALA A 55 22.85 -11.72 14.89
C ALA A 55 23.39 -12.78 15.88
N GLU A 56 24.61 -13.30 15.71
CA GLU A 56 25.18 -14.31 16.62
C GLU A 56 25.39 -13.78 18.05
N ALA A 57 25.52 -12.46 18.23
CA ALA A 57 25.71 -11.86 19.56
C ALA A 57 24.40 -11.57 20.35
N ILE A 58 23.22 -11.63 19.72
CA ILE A 58 21.94 -11.16 20.34
C ILE A 58 20.88 -12.26 20.48
N LEU A 59 21.03 -13.40 19.79
CA LEU A 59 20.01 -14.47 19.72
C LEU A 59 19.94 -15.42 20.93
N SER A 60 20.59 -15.12 22.05
CA SER A 60 20.52 -15.98 23.25
C SER A 60 19.18 -15.91 24.01
N ARG A 61 18.21 -15.08 23.57
CA ARG A 61 16.89 -14.95 24.23
C ARG A 61 15.70 -14.92 23.25
N PRO A 62 14.67 -15.77 23.43
CA PRO A 62 13.47 -15.82 22.56
C PRO A 62 12.71 -14.49 22.46
N VAL A 63 12.74 -13.67 23.51
CA VAL A 63 12.09 -12.34 23.56
C VAL A 63 12.67 -11.36 22.52
N ALA A 64 13.90 -11.56 22.06
CA ALA A 64 14.49 -10.70 21.04
C ALA A 64 13.77 -10.88 19.70
N ARG A 65 13.46 -12.11 19.28
CA ARG A 65 12.99 -12.41 17.92
C ARG A 65 11.65 -11.76 17.60
N SER A 66 10.69 -11.81 18.53
CA SER A 66 9.37 -11.17 18.37
C SER A 66 9.48 -9.64 18.34
N ARG A 67 10.32 -9.06 19.21
CA ARG A 67 10.55 -7.60 19.25
C ARG A 67 11.20 -7.09 17.97
N TRP A 68 12.17 -7.84 17.42
CA TRP A 68 12.82 -7.50 16.15
C TRP A 68 11.86 -7.58 14.97
N LEU A 69 11.06 -8.64 14.87
CA LEU A 69 10.07 -8.75 13.80
C LEU A 69 9.04 -7.60 13.84
N LEU A 70 8.53 -7.27 15.03
CA LEU A 70 7.58 -6.18 15.20
C LEU A 70 8.22 -4.82 14.87
N ALA A 71 9.48 -4.59 15.28
CA ALA A 71 10.20 -3.36 14.97
C ALA A 71 10.33 -3.15 13.45
N TYR A 72 10.64 -4.21 12.69
CA TYR A 72 10.71 -4.17 11.24
C TYR A 72 9.35 -3.95 10.58
N ALA A 73 8.30 -4.60 11.08
CA ALA A 73 6.93 -4.39 10.60
C ALA A 73 6.46 -2.96 10.84
N ILE A 74 6.71 -2.41 12.04
CA ILE A 74 6.40 -1.00 12.37
C ILE A 74 7.20 -0.05 11.48
N THR A 75 8.49 -0.32 11.28
CA THR A 75 9.33 0.49 10.39
C THR A 75 8.81 0.46 8.96
N GLY A 76 8.37 -0.71 8.47
CA GLY A 76 7.72 -0.85 7.17
C GLY A 76 6.40 -0.08 7.07
N ALA A 77 5.57 -0.13 8.12
CA ALA A 77 4.30 0.59 8.17
C ALA A 77 4.49 2.12 8.19
N LEU A 78 5.48 2.60 8.94
CA LEU A 78 5.86 4.01 8.97
C LEU A 78 6.48 4.46 7.65
N ALA A 79 7.32 3.63 7.02
CA ALA A 79 7.88 3.92 5.70
C ALA A 79 6.80 4.02 4.63
N ALA A 80 5.84 3.09 4.62
CA ALA A 80 4.68 3.13 3.71
C ALA A 80 3.84 4.41 3.93
N LEU A 81 3.56 4.76 5.19
CA LEU A 81 2.84 6.00 5.52
C LEU A 81 3.60 7.24 5.05
N ALA A 82 4.91 7.32 5.35
CA ALA A 82 5.74 8.44 4.97
C ALA A 82 5.83 8.62 3.45
N VAL A 83 5.97 7.52 2.70
CA VAL A 83 6.02 7.58 1.23
C VAL A 83 4.69 8.05 0.64
N LEU A 84 3.55 7.63 1.21
CA LEU A 84 2.23 8.05 0.74
C LEU A 84 1.96 9.52 1.04
N ILE A 85 2.37 10.01 2.20
CA ILE A 85 2.34 11.44 2.53
C ILE A 85 3.22 12.21 1.55
N ALA A 86 4.46 11.78 1.35
CA ALA A 86 5.39 12.42 0.41
C ALA A 86 4.85 12.43 -1.02
N PHE A 87 4.18 11.35 -1.44
CA PHE A 87 3.55 11.27 -2.75
C PHE A 87 2.40 12.27 -2.89
N GLY A 88 1.51 12.34 -1.90
CA GLY A 88 0.43 13.34 -1.85
C GLY A 88 0.95 14.79 -1.84
N LEU A 89 2.02 15.06 -1.08
CA LEU A 89 2.67 16.36 -1.06
C LEU A 89 3.28 16.70 -2.43
N GLY A 90 3.98 15.76 -3.06
CA GLY A 90 4.58 15.96 -4.40
C GLY A 90 3.53 16.29 -5.45
N LEU A 91 2.38 15.63 -5.39
CA LEU A 91 1.23 15.92 -6.24
C LEU A 91 0.61 17.29 -5.94
N GLY A 92 0.53 17.69 -4.67
CA GLY A 92 0.10 19.04 -4.29
C GLY A 92 1.04 20.13 -4.77
N ILE A 93 2.36 19.90 -4.73
CA ILE A 93 3.36 20.82 -5.29
C ILE A 93 3.15 20.97 -6.81
N ALA A 94 2.86 19.87 -7.51
CA ALA A 94 2.61 19.91 -8.95
C ALA A 94 1.35 20.73 -9.34
N GLN A 95 0.45 20.99 -8.38
CA GLN A 95 -0.77 21.77 -8.58
C GLN A 95 -0.72 23.16 -7.94
N ILE A 96 0.42 23.57 -7.37
CA ILE A 96 0.49 24.76 -6.51
C ILE A 96 0.11 26.06 -7.22
N ASP A 97 0.35 26.15 -8.53
CA ASP A 97 0.02 27.34 -9.33
C ASP A 97 -1.47 27.42 -9.69
N THR A 98 -2.18 26.28 -9.68
CA THR A 98 -3.60 26.19 -10.09
C THR A 98 -4.53 26.05 -8.88
N ASP A 99 -4.12 25.30 -7.86
CA ASP A 99 -4.84 25.13 -6.59
C ASP A 99 -3.85 25.04 -5.40
N PRO A 100 -3.41 26.19 -4.85
CA PRO A 100 -2.49 26.24 -3.72
C PRO A 100 -3.04 25.57 -2.45
N GLY A 101 -4.36 25.46 -2.32
CA GLY A 101 -5.03 24.85 -1.17
C GLY A 101 -4.95 23.32 -1.17
N SER A 102 -4.69 22.71 -2.33
CA SER A 102 -4.67 21.25 -2.52
C SER A 102 -3.51 20.55 -1.78
N PHE A 103 -2.44 21.26 -1.43
CA PHE A 103 -1.22 20.66 -0.87
C PHE A 103 -1.46 19.83 0.40
N GLY A 104 -2.18 20.41 1.38
CA GLY A 104 -2.50 19.71 2.62
C GLY A 104 -3.52 18.59 2.40
N VAL A 105 -4.50 18.82 1.52
CA VAL A 105 -5.57 17.86 1.22
C VAL A 105 -5.01 16.60 0.56
N LEU A 106 -4.10 16.75 -0.40
CA LEU A 106 -3.49 15.62 -1.12
C LEU A 106 -2.53 14.83 -0.23
N ALA A 107 -1.83 15.49 0.70
CA ALA A 107 -1.03 14.81 1.71
C ALA A 107 -1.88 13.91 2.63
N VAL A 108 -3.03 14.43 3.10
CA VAL A 108 -3.99 13.68 3.89
C VAL A 108 -4.62 12.55 3.07
N ALA A 109 -4.98 12.81 1.82
CA ALA A 109 -5.49 11.79 0.90
C ALA A 109 -4.48 10.66 0.67
N GLY A 110 -3.18 10.99 0.56
CA GLY A 110 -2.10 9.99 0.54
C GLY A 110 -2.06 9.18 1.82
N ALA A 111 -1.99 9.84 2.99
CA ALA A 111 -1.92 9.19 4.29
C ALA A 111 -3.07 8.20 4.54
N LEU A 112 -4.28 8.56 4.13
CA LEU A 112 -5.50 7.75 4.31
C LEU A 112 -5.50 6.45 3.49
N ARG A 113 -4.61 6.32 2.50
CA ARG A 113 -4.42 5.07 1.74
C ARG A 113 -3.51 4.05 2.44
N SER A 114 -2.84 4.45 3.54
CA SER A 114 -1.91 3.58 4.28
C SER A 114 -2.49 2.27 4.82
N PRO A 115 -3.78 2.16 5.21
CA PRO A 115 -4.32 0.91 5.74
C PRO A 115 -4.24 -0.26 4.76
N ALA A 116 -4.34 -0.03 3.44
CA ALA A 116 -4.16 -1.09 2.45
C ALA A 116 -2.75 -1.69 2.54
N ALA A 117 -1.71 -0.85 2.58
CA ALA A 117 -0.33 -1.30 2.72
C ALA A 117 -0.08 -2.04 4.03
N TRP A 118 -0.70 -1.60 5.13
CA TRP A 118 -0.56 -2.23 6.44
C TRP A 118 -1.09 -3.68 6.47
N VAL A 119 -2.14 -4.00 5.70
CA VAL A 119 -2.63 -5.39 5.58
C VAL A 119 -1.55 -6.28 5.00
N PHE A 120 -0.88 -5.87 3.92
CA PHE A 120 0.20 -6.66 3.30
C PHE A 120 1.43 -6.78 4.19
N ILE A 121 1.77 -5.72 4.94
CA ILE A 121 2.87 -5.72 5.91
C ILE A 121 2.56 -6.70 7.06
N ALA A 122 1.34 -6.65 7.61
CA ALA A 122 0.90 -7.54 8.67
C ALA A 122 0.83 -9.01 8.21
N LEU A 123 0.35 -9.25 6.98
CA LEU A 123 0.38 -10.56 6.34
C LEU A 123 1.81 -11.08 6.20
N THR A 124 2.73 -10.24 5.68
CA THR A 124 4.15 -10.60 5.55
C THR A 124 4.77 -10.93 6.91
N THR A 125 4.41 -10.17 7.95
CA THR A 125 4.84 -10.40 9.33
C THR A 125 4.35 -11.76 9.84
N LEU A 126 3.08 -12.10 9.60
CA LEU A 126 2.51 -13.41 9.95
C LEU A 126 3.19 -14.56 9.20
N LEU A 127 3.48 -14.37 7.91
CA LEU A 127 4.19 -15.36 7.09
C LEU A 127 5.62 -15.57 7.57
N LEU A 128 6.32 -14.51 7.99
CA LEU A 128 7.65 -14.61 8.60
C LEU A 128 7.63 -15.32 9.95
N ALA A 129 6.54 -15.20 10.72
CA ALA A 129 6.35 -15.92 11.97
C ALA A 129 6.06 -17.42 11.76
N THR A 130 5.33 -17.78 10.71
CA THR A 130 4.80 -19.14 10.51
C THR A 130 5.61 -19.97 9.52
N ILE A 131 5.84 -19.44 8.32
CA ILE A 131 6.47 -20.15 7.18
C ILE A 131 7.52 -19.23 6.54
N PRO A 132 8.61 -18.91 7.27
CA PRO A 132 9.52 -17.85 6.85
C PRO A 132 10.08 -18.12 5.45
N ARG A 133 10.44 -19.38 5.12
CA ARG A 133 11.03 -19.76 3.80
C ARG A 133 10.21 -19.29 2.60
N ALA A 134 8.89 -19.36 2.67
CA ALA A 134 7.99 -18.98 1.58
C ALA A 134 7.41 -17.56 1.70
N ALA A 135 7.68 -16.84 2.80
CA ALA A 135 7.03 -15.58 3.13
C ALA A 135 7.15 -14.51 2.02
N ALA A 136 8.34 -14.35 1.44
CA ALA A 136 8.56 -13.38 0.36
C ALA A 136 7.72 -13.72 -0.88
N ALA A 137 7.77 -14.97 -1.34
CA ALA A 137 7.01 -15.41 -2.51
C ALA A 137 5.51 -15.26 -2.29
N ILE A 138 4.98 -15.73 -1.16
CA ILE A 138 3.55 -15.66 -0.86
C ILE A 138 3.09 -14.20 -0.75
N ALA A 139 3.85 -13.33 -0.07
CA ALA A 139 3.48 -11.91 0.07
C ALA A 139 3.37 -11.20 -1.28
N PHE A 140 4.34 -11.39 -2.18
CA PHE A 140 4.31 -10.79 -3.51
C PHE A 140 3.27 -11.42 -4.44
N ILE A 141 3.02 -12.73 -4.33
CA ILE A 141 1.94 -13.40 -5.09
C ILE A 141 0.59 -12.82 -4.67
N VAL A 142 0.33 -12.69 -3.36
CA VAL A 142 -0.94 -12.14 -2.85
C VAL A 142 -1.10 -10.68 -3.29
N LEU A 143 -0.05 -9.87 -3.17
CA LEU A 143 -0.05 -8.49 -3.67
C LEU A 143 -0.36 -8.41 -5.16
N GLY A 144 0.37 -9.19 -5.97
CA GLY A 144 0.21 -9.24 -7.42
C GLY A 144 -1.17 -9.75 -7.84
N ALA A 145 -1.76 -10.70 -7.09
CA ALA A 145 -3.09 -11.22 -7.34
C ALA A 145 -4.17 -10.14 -7.13
N PHE A 146 -4.09 -9.35 -6.06
CA PHE A 146 -5.01 -8.22 -5.87
C PHE A 146 -4.83 -7.14 -6.94
N GLN A 147 -3.59 -6.84 -7.34
CA GLN A 147 -3.36 -5.88 -8.42
C GLN A 147 -3.87 -6.38 -9.78
N ALA A 148 -3.69 -7.66 -10.06
CA ALA A 148 -4.22 -8.29 -11.27
C ALA A 148 -5.75 -8.31 -11.28
N LEU A 149 -6.39 -8.55 -10.12
CA LEU A 149 -7.83 -8.48 -9.96
C LEU A 149 -8.36 -7.10 -10.35
N GLU A 150 -7.70 -6.04 -9.90
CA GLU A 150 -8.08 -4.67 -10.23
C GLU A 150 -7.99 -4.38 -11.73
N PHE A 151 -6.89 -4.76 -12.38
CA PHE A 151 -6.78 -4.63 -13.82
C PHE A 151 -7.85 -5.44 -14.55
N THR A 152 -8.16 -6.64 -14.06
CA THR A 152 -9.17 -7.51 -14.68
C THR A 152 -10.56 -6.88 -14.62
N VAL A 153 -10.90 -6.18 -13.54
CA VAL A 153 -12.15 -5.41 -13.43
C VAL A 153 -12.13 -4.19 -14.34
N GLU A 154 -11.02 -3.45 -14.40
CA GLU A 154 -10.85 -2.29 -15.29
C GLU A 154 -11.02 -2.68 -16.78
N PHE A 155 -10.47 -3.82 -17.18
CA PHE A 155 -10.64 -4.40 -18.52
C PHE A 155 -12.02 -5.04 -18.74
N ARG A 156 -12.94 -4.94 -17.78
CA ARG A 156 -14.30 -5.51 -17.82
C ARG A 156 -14.33 -7.02 -18.04
N LEU A 157 -13.29 -7.72 -17.61
CA LEU A 157 -13.20 -9.19 -17.69
C LEU A 157 -13.89 -9.87 -16.51
N VAL A 158 -14.01 -9.18 -15.38
CA VAL A 158 -14.63 -9.63 -14.12
C VAL A 158 -15.59 -8.54 -13.64
N PRO A 159 -16.70 -8.89 -12.97
CA PRO A 159 -17.69 -7.90 -12.58
C PRO A 159 -17.19 -7.08 -11.35
N PRO A 160 -17.66 -5.84 -11.19
CA PRO A 160 -17.09 -4.87 -10.25
C PRO A 160 -17.22 -5.28 -8.78
N GLU A 161 -18.14 -6.18 -8.45
CA GLU A 161 -18.35 -6.70 -7.10
C GLU A 161 -17.12 -7.46 -6.59
N ALA A 162 -16.26 -7.95 -7.50
CA ALA A 162 -15.01 -8.60 -7.11
C ALA A 162 -14.05 -7.63 -6.40
N LEU A 163 -14.16 -6.31 -6.60
CA LEU A 163 -13.35 -5.31 -5.92
C LEU A 163 -13.65 -5.20 -4.43
N TYR A 164 -14.82 -5.64 -3.94
CA TYR A 164 -15.10 -5.63 -2.49
C TYR A 164 -14.14 -6.51 -1.68
N THR A 165 -13.42 -7.42 -2.35
CA THR A 165 -12.38 -8.25 -1.76
C THR A 165 -10.99 -7.59 -1.74
N SER A 166 -10.75 -6.57 -2.58
CA SER A 166 -9.43 -5.93 -2.70
C SER A 166 -9.19 -4.95 -1.55
N PRO A 167 -8.09 -5.08 -0.78
CA PRO A 167 -7.72 -4.08 0.22
C PRO A 167 -7.53 -2.68 -0.36
N PHE A 168 -7.12 -2.57 -1.62
CA PHE A 168 -6.89 -1.31 -2.32
C PHE A 168 -8.21 -0.63 -2.76
N ALA A 169 -9.29 -1.39 -2.98
CA ALA A 169 -10.60 -0.82 -3.28
C ALA A 169 -11.36 -0.37 -2.02
N LEU A 170 -10.90 -0.79 -0.83
CA LEU A 170 -11.52 -0.50 0.45
C LEU A 170 -10.96 0.77 1.13
N ILE A 171 -10.03 1.48 0.49
CA ILE A 171 -9.44 2.73 1.00
C ILE A 171 -10.26 3.97 0.59
N PRO A 172 -10.12 5.10 1.30
CA PRO A 172 -10.82 6.34 0.95
C PRO A 172 -10.41 6.85 -0.44
N GLN A 173 -11.40 7.19 -1.27
CA GLN A 173 -11.19 7.71 -2.63
C GLN A 173 -11.06 9.23 -2.67
N LEU A 174 -10.36 9.81 -1.69
CA LEU A 174 -10.16 11.25 -1.59
C LEU A 174 -9.14 11.77 -2.64
N PRO A 175 -9.25 13.04 -3.09
CA PRO A 175 -10.11 14.10 -2.54
C PRO A 175 -11.58 14.11 -3.02
N ASP A 176 -11.88 13.58 -4.21
CA ASP A 176 -13.19 13.81 -4.86
C ASP A 176 -14.19 12.64 -4.76
N GLY A 177 -13.78 11.53 -4.13
CA GLY A 177 -14.58 10.30 -4.02
C GLY A 177 -15.08 9.99 -2.61
N GLU A 178 -15.71 8.83 -2.47
CA GLU A 178 -16.30 8.41 -1.20
C GLU A 178 -15.23 8.15 -0.13
N PRO A 179 -15.49 8.53 1.14
CA PRO A 179 -14.50 8.40 2.21
C PRO A 179 -14.28 6.96 2.67
N HIS A 180 -15.13 5.99 2.27
CA HIS A 180 -15.04 4.57 2.65
C HIS A 180 -14.63 4.33 4.12
N THR A 181 -15.18 5.11 5.05
CA THR A 181 -14.69 5.19 6.43
C THR A 181 -14.78 3.85 7.15
N TRP A 182 -15.91 3.14 6.98
CA TRP A 182 -16.11 1.84 7.60
C TRP A 182 -15.14 0.79 7.07
N GLN A 183 -14.96 0.73 5.75
CA GLN A 183 -14.05 -0.19 5.07
C GLN A 183 -12.59 0.07 5.51
N THR A 184 -12.22 1.33 5.67
CA THR A 184 -10.89 1.73 6.16
C THR A 184 -10.65 1.25 7.58
N ILE A 185 -11.64 1.39 8.48
CA ILE A 185 -11.57 0.87 9.84
C ILE A 185 -11.42 -0.66 9.82
N LEU A 186 -12.16 -1.36 8.96
CA LEU A 186 -12.02 -2.81 8.79
C LEU A 186 -10.61 -3.22 8.38
N LEU A 187 -9.97 -2.50 7.45
CA LEU A 187 -8.58 -2.77 7.05
C LEU A 187 -7.60 -2.63 8.23
N ILE A 188 -7.75 -1.58 9.04
CA ILE A 188 -6.93 -1.36 10.22
C ILE A 188 -7.13 -2.52 11.23
N LEU A 189 -8.37 -2.95 11.44
CA LEU A 189 -8.68 -4.08 12.32
C LEU A 189 -8.09 -5.40 11.79
N ILE A 190 -8.16 -5.64 10.49
CA ILE A 190 -7.55 -6.82 9.83
C ILE A 190 -6.03 -6.79 10.02
N ALA A 191 -5.38 -5.66 9.75
CA ALA A 191 -3.94 -5.51 9.93
C ALA A 191 -3.54 -5.74 11.40
N ALA A 192 -4.29 -5.18 12.36
CA ALA A 192 -4.06 -5.38 13.79
C ALA A 192 -4.26 -6.85 14.21
N ALA A 193 -5.29 -7.52 13.68
CA ALA A 193 -5.55 -8.93 13.96
C ALA A 193 -4.42 -9.82 13.41
N LEU A 194 -3.98 -9.60 12.17
CA LEU A 194 -2.85 -10.32 11.56
C LEU A 194 -1.57 -10.14 12.37
N ALA A 195 -1.26 -8.91 12.80
CA ALA A 195 -0.11 -8.64 13.67
C ALA A 195 -0.23 -9.33 15.04
N ALA A 196 -1.42 -9.34 15.64
CA ALA A 196 -1.67 -10.05 16.89
C ALA A 196 -1.49 -11.57 16.74
N VAL A 197 -1.97 -12.17 15.65
CA VAL A 197 -1.75 -13.60 15.36
C VAL A 197 -0.27 -13.88 15.13
N ALA A 198 0.44 -13.01 14.41
CA ALA A 198 1.88 -13.17 14.17
C ALA A 198 2.66 -13.22 15.50
N THR A 199 2.38 -12.30 16.43
CA THR A 199 3.04 -12.29 17.75
C THR A 199 2.72 -13.52 18.60
N ARG A 200 1.47 -14.02 18.56
CA ARG A 200 1.10 -15.27 19.23
C ARG A 200 1.80 -16.49 18.63
N SER A 201 1.86 -16.58 17.30
CA SER A 201 2.49 -17.70 16.60
C SER A 201 3.98 -17.86 16.96
N ILE A 202 4.69 -16.74 17.16
CA ILE A 202 6.11 -16.78 17.58
C ILE A 202 6.24 -17.29 19.01
N ARG A 203 5.38 -16.81 19.92
CA ARG A 203 5.39 -17.25 21.33
C ARG A 203 5.13 -18.75 21.47
N HIS A 204 4.27 -19.32 20.62
CA HIS A 204 4.01 -20.77 20.60
C HIS A 204 5.17 -21.60 20.07
N GLN A 205 6.03 -21.04 19.22
CA GLN A 205 7.23 -21.73 18.73
C GLN A 205 8.37 -21.69 19.76
N ASP A 206 8.40 -20.70 20.66
CA ASP A 206 9.45 -20.56 21.67
C ASP A 206 9.28 -21.50 22.88
N ILE A 207 8.12 -22.17 23.02
CA ILE A 207 7.79 -23.07 24.13
C ILE A 207 7.99 -24.56 23.81
N HIS A 208 8.44 -24.90 22.59
CA HIS A 208 8.73 -26.26 22.13
C HIS A 208 10.21 -26.41 21.82
#